data_AF-A0A7K2Q4H0-F1
#
_entry.id   AF-A0A7K2Q4H0-F1
#
_cell.length_a   1.000
_cell.length_b   1.000
_cell.length_c   1.000
_cell.angle_alpha   90.00
_cell.angle_beta   90.00
_cell.angle_gamma   90.00
#
_symmetry.space_group_name_H-M   'P 1'
#
loop_
_entity.id
_entity.type
_entity.pdbx_description
1 polymer ?
#
loop_
_entity_poly.entity_id
_entity_poly.type
_entity_poly.pdbx_seq_one_letter_code
_entity_poly.pdbx_strand_id
1 'polypeptide(L)'
;FTPSDNLARMVFLDEVGRDFYTDWASASRGTAGHLREATGIAPDHPRLRDLVRTLTAGSPEFARLWTTHEVLAKTGDVKHLHHPVAGPLTLTYQSFDVRAAPGQQLIVYQPAPGSPTARALTRLAAAADSHGARG
;
A
#
# COMPACT_ATOMS: atom_id res chain seq x y z
N PHE A 1 -1.04 -11.09 -11.58
CA PHE A 1 -1.52 -10.22 -10.48
C PHE A 1 -2.95 -10.62 -10.20
N THR A 2 -3.19 -11.35 -9.12
CA THR A 2 -4.55 -11.54 -8.63
C THR A 2 -4.90 -10.27 -7.85
N PRO A 3 -6.04 -9.61 -8.08
CA PRO A 3 -6.39 -8.42 -7.31
C PRO A 3 -6.47 -8.78 -5.84
N SER A 4 -5.54 -8.27 -5.03
CA SER A 4 -5.72 -8.33 -3.57
C SER A 4 -6.86 -7.41 -3.19
N ASP A 5 -7.81 -7.92 -2.42
CA ASP A 5 -8.91 -7.12 -1.85
C ASP A 5 -8.39 -6.08 -0.85
N ASN A 6 -7.17 -6.26 -0.32
CA ASN A 6 -6.57 -5.41 0.69
C ASN A 6 -5.04 -5.33 0.54
N LEU A 7 -4.49 -4.12 0.57
CA LEU A 7 -3.04 -3.90 0.45
C LEU A 7 -2.24 -4.57 1.58
N ALA A 8 -2.78 -4.68 2.80
CA ALA A 8 -2.06 -5.36 3.88
C ALA A 8 -1.97 -6.87 3.63
N ARG A 9 -3.02 -7.49 3.07
CA ARG A 9 -2.95 -8.89 2.64
C ARG A 9 -1.94 -9.08 1.53
N MET A 10 -1.91 -8.17 0.55
CA MET A 10 -0.88 -8.19 -0.49
C MET A 10 0.53 -8.09 0.09
N VAL A 11 0.77 -7.18 1.03
CA VAL A 11 2.10 -6.96 1.62
C VAL A 11 2.58 -8.18 2.40
N PHE A 12 1.71 -8.84 3.16
CA PHE A 12 2.12 -9.84 4.14
C PHE A 12 1.83 -11.29 3.78
N LEU A 13 0.86 -11.54 2.89
CA LEU A 13 0.37 -12.89 2.57
C LEU A 13 0.51 -13.28 1.10
N ASP A 14 0.73 -12.30 0.20
CA ASP A 14 0.94 -12.54 -1.23
C ASP A 14 2.43 -12.43 -1.56
N GLU A 15 2.98 -13.42 -2.26
CA GLU A 15 4.35 -13.41 -2.76
C GLU A 15 4.60 -12.20 -3.67
N VAL A 16 3.59 -11.77 -4.42
CA VAL A 16 3.66 -10.60 -5.31
C VAL A 16 3.97 -9.31 -4.54
N GLY A 17 3.58 -9.23 -3.25
CA GLY A 17 3.90 -8.08 -2.41
C GLY A 17 5.40 -7.84 -2.26
N ARG A 18 6.19 -8.92 -2.18
CA ARG A 18 7.65 -8.84 -2.02
C ARG A 18 8.32 -8.28 -3.27
N ASP A 19 7.84 -8.66 -4.45
CA ASP A 19 8.38 -8.18 -5.72
C ASP A 19 7.88 -6.78 -6.07
N PHE A 20 6.63 -6.46 -5.72
CA PHE A 20 6.02 -5.18 -6.05
C PHE A 20 6.63 -4.03 -5.25
N TYR A 21 6.94 -4.23 -3.97
CA TYR A 21 7.58 -3.22 -3.13
C TYR A 21 9.09 -3.40 -3.13
N THR A 22 9.81 -2.54 -3.86
CA THR A 22 11.28 -2.60 -3.95
C THR A 22 11.96 -2.46 -2.58
N ASP A 23 11.36 -1.66 -1.68
CA ASP A 23 11.68 -1.67 -0.24
C ASP A 23 10.52 -2.25 0.56
N TRP A 24 10.39 -3.57 0.52
CA TRP A 24 9.34 -4.29 1.24
C TRP A 24 9.44 -4.10 2.76
N ALA A 25 10.64 -3.93 3.31
CA ALA A 25 10.82 -3.73 4.74
C ALA A 25 10.21 -2.41 5.22
N SER A 26 10.38 -1.33 4.45
CA SER A 26 9.68 -0.05 4.71
C SER A 26 8.18 -0.17 4.49
N ALA A 27 7.75 -0.84 3.42
CA ALA A 27 6.33 -1.02 3.11
C ALA A 27 5.57 -1.81 4.19
N SER A 28 6.17 -2.90 4.70
CA SER A 28 5.59 -3.73 5.77
C SER A 28 5.49 -2.97 7.08
N ARG A 29 6.55 -2.27 7.52
CA ARG A 29 6.51 -1.41 8.72
C ARG A 29 5.43 -0.32 8.61
N GLY A 30 5.37 0.39 7.48
CA GLY A 30 4.35 1.42 7.26
C GLY A 30 2.92 0.86 7.30
N THR A 31 2.70 -0.30 6.68
CA THR A 31 1.40 -0.99 6.69
C THR A 31 0.99 -1.43 8.09
N ALA A 32 1.90 -2.00 8.88
CA ALA A 32 1.63 -2.39 10.26
C ALA A 32 1.32 -1.15 11.14
N GLY A 33 2.03 -0.04 10.91
CA GLY A 33 1.76 1.25 11.55
C GLY A 33 0.34 1.75 11.29
N HIS A 34 -0.11 1.77 10.02
CA HIS A 34 -1.47 2.20 9.68
C HIS A 34 -2.55 1.32 10.28
N LEU A 35 -2.36 0.00 10.29
CA LEU A 35 -3.33 -0.91 10.90
C LEU A 35 -3.44 -0.67 12.42
N ARG A 36 -2.33 -0.31 13.08
CA ARG A 36 -2.33 0.03 14.49
C ARG A 36 -3.05 1.34 14.76
N GLU A 37 -2.78 2.37 13.97
CA GLU A 37 -3.50 3.65 14.04
C GLU A 37 -5.01 3.44 13.84
N ALA A 38 -5.40 2.70 12.79
CA ALA A 38 -6.79 2.36 12.53
C ALA A 38 -7.44 1.58 13.69
N THR A 39 -6.69 0.68 14.34
CA THR A 39 -7.17 -0.10 15.48
C THR A 39 -7.33 0.78 16.72
N GLY A 40 -6.50 1.82 16.88
CA GLY A 40 -6.67 2.83 17.92
C GLY A 40 -7.92 3.67 17.72
N ILE A 41 -8.25 4.03 16.47
CA ILE A 41 -9.44 4.82 16.12
C ILE A 41 -10.72 3.99 16.26
N ALA A 42 -10.71 2.72 15.83
CA ALA A 42 -11.88 1.85 15.80
C ALA A 42 -11.59 0.43 16.35
N PRO A 43 -11.33 0.30 17.67
CA PRO A 43 -10.83 -0.95 18.27
C PRO A 43 -11.80 -2.12 18.15
N ASP A 44 -13.10 -1.85 18.10
CA ASP A 44 -14.15 -2.88 18.02
C ASP A 44 -14.62 -3.16 16.58
N HIS A 45 -13.99 -2.55 15.58
CA HIS A 45 -14.40 -2.73 14.20
C HIS A 45 -14.13 -4.18 13.73
N PRO A 46 -15.18 -4.99 13.43
CA PRO A 46 -15.03 -6.44 13.30
C PRO A 46 -14.13 -6.85 12.14
N ARG A 47 -14.22 -6.14 11.00
CA ARG A 47 -13.36 -6.43 9.83
C ARG A 47 -11.89 -6.09 10.08
N LEU A 48 -11.62 -5.09 10.92
CA LEU A 48 -10.25 -4.70 11.23
C LEU A 48 -9.59 -5.73 12.16
N ARG A 49 -10.33 -6.17 13.19
CA ARG A 49 -9.91 -7.26 14.07
C ARG A 49 -9.68 -8.55 13.30
N ASP A 50 -10.58 -8.90 12.39
CA ASP A 50 -10.43 -10.08 11.53
C ASP A 50 -9.18 -10.01 10.64
N LEU A 51 -8.94 -8.85 10.03
CA LEU A 51 -7.76 -8.61 9.22
C LEU A 51 -6.47 -8.76 10.05
N VAL A 52 -6.36 -8.09 11.20
CA VAL A 52 -5.19 -8.20 12.09
C VAL A 52 -4.96 -9.65 12.51
N ARG A 53 -6.02 -10.37 12.90
CA ARG A 53 -5.94 -11.80 13.26
C ARG A 53 -5.42 -12.65 12.10
N THR A 54 -5.95 -12.43 10.89
CA THR A 54 -5.54 -13.16 9.69
C THR A 54 -4.06 -12.92 9.38
N LEU A 55 -3.62 -11.66 9.44
CA LEU A 55 -2.23 -11.29 9.16
C LEU A 55 -1.27 -11.85 10.23
N THR A 56 -1.65 -11.81 11.51
CA THR A 56 -0.86 -12.38 12.61
C THR A 56 -0.70 -13.90 12.47
N ALA A 57 -1.73 -14.61 12.02
CA ALA A 57 -1.67 -16.05 11.81
C ALA A 57 -0.89 -16.44 10.53
N GLY A 58 -0.97 -15.61 9.48
CA GLY A 58 -0.41 -15.91 8.17
C GLY A 58 0.99 -15.34 7.89
N SER A 59 1.49 -14.41 8.71
CA SER A 59 2.80 -13.77 8.49
C SER A 59 3.59 -13.62 9.79
N PRO A 60 4.68 -14.39 9.97
CA PRO A 60 5.60 -14.22 11.11
C PRO A 60 6.16 -12.80 11.21
N GLU A 61 6.47 -12.16 10.09
CA GLU A 61 6.94 -10.78 10.06
C GLU A 61 5.87 -9.79 10.53
N PHE A 62 4.61 -9.97 10.11
CA PHE A 62 3.52 -9.14 10.64
C PHE A 62 3.39 -9.34 12.15
N ALA A 63 3.36 -10.59 12.63
CA ALA A 63 3.25 -10.89 14.05
C ALA A 63 4.38 -10.22 14.87
N ARG A 64 5.62 -10.24 14.34
CA ARG A 64 6.76 -9.54 14.94
C ARG A 64 6.54 -8.03 14.99
N LEU A 65 6.21 -7.39 13.87
CA LEU A 65 5.95 -5.94 13.82
C LEU A 65 4.73 -5.52 14.66
N TRP A 66 3.75 -6.40 14.79
CA TRP A 66 2.54 -6.18 15.58
C TRP A 66 2.84 -6.20 17.08
N THR A 67 3.73 -7.09 17.52
CA THR A 67 4.13 -7.22 18.94
C THR A 67 5.13 -6.16 19.38
N THR A 68 6.12 -5.83 18.55
CA THR A 68 7.19 -4.87 18.92
C THR A 68 6.73 -3.42 18.94
N HIS A 69 5.54 -3.12 18.41
CA HIS A 69 5.05 -1.74 18.25
C HIS A 69 6.04 -0.83 17.49
N GLU A 70 6.90 -1.42 16.65
CA GLU A 70 7.81 -0.67 15.79
C GLU A 70 6.98 0.12 14.77
N VAL A 71 6.89 1.43 14.97
CA VAL A 71 6.30 2.37 14.02
C VAL A 71 7.42 3.24 13.48
N LEU A 72 7.60 3.25 12.16
CA LEU A 72 8.36 4.31 11.51
C LEU A 72 7.52 5.58 11.51
N ALA A 73 8.03 6.66 12.09
CA ALA A 73 7.46 7.98 11.90
C ALA A 73 7.44 8.29 10.39
N LYS A 74 6.25 8.63 9.85
CA LYS A 74 6.09 9.00 8.45
C LYS A 74 6.68 10.39 8.22
N THR A 75 7.93 10.45 7.81
CA THR A 75 8.38 11.54 6.94
C THR A 75 7.94 11.21 5.50
N GLY A 76 7.67 12.24 4.70
CA GLY A 76 7.19 12.08 3.32
C GLY A 76 8.20 11.30 2.47
N ASP A 77 8.06 9.98 2.49
CA ASP A 77 9.05 9.09 1.89
C ASP A 77 8.70 8.77 0.45
N VAL A 78 9.74 8.59 -0.34
CA VAL A 78 9.61 8.12 -1.71
C VAL A 78 9.25 6.63 -1.69
N LYS A 79 8.20 6.25 -2.41
CA LYS A 79 7.84 4.86 -2.69
C LYS A 79 8.51 4.39 -3.96
N HIS A 80 9.23 3.28 -3.83
CA HIS A 80 9.85 2.54 -4.91
C HIS A 80 9.03 1.28 -5.14
N LEU A 81 8.43 1.19 -6.33
CA LEU A 81 7.58 0.07 -6.74
C LEU A 81 8.15 -0.58 -7.99
N HIS A 82 7.89 -1.87 -8.16
CA HIS A 82 8.11 -2.58 -9.42
C HIS A 82 6.77 -3.05 -9.97
N HIS A 83 6.18 -2.25 -10.86
CA HIS A 83 4.88 -2.55 -11.46
C HIS A 83 5.05 -3.55 -12.61
N PRO A 84 4.25 -4.64 -12.67
CA PRO A 84 4.47 -5.73 -13.63
C PRO A 84 4.41 -5.29 -15.10
N VAL A 85 3.66 -4.23 -15.41
CA VAL A 85 3.53 -3.69 -16.77
C VAL A 85 4.36 -2.41 -16.98
N ALA A 86 4.51 -1.60 -15.94
CA ALA A 86 5.10 -0.26 -16.08
C ALA A 86 6.58 -0.23 -15.65
N GLY A 87 7.08 -1.34 -15.11
CA GLY A 87 8.43 -1.48 -14.60
C GLY A 87 8.65 -0.69 -13.30
N PRO A 88 9.89 -0.24 -13.03
CA PRO A 88 10.21 0.48 -11.81
C PRO A 88 9.54 1.87 -11.78
N LEU A 89 8.96 2.21 -10.63
CA LEU A 89 8.28 3.47 -10.38
C LEU A 89 8.83 4.10 -9.09
N THR A 90 9.20 5.37 -9.19
CA THR A 90 9.60 6.22 -8.07
C THR A 90 8.56 7.31 -7.87
N LEU A 91 7.87 7.28 -6.72
CA LEU A 91 6.70 8.12 -6.43
C LEU A 91 6.86 8.78 -5.07
N THR A 92 6.63 10.08 -4.98
CA THR A 92 6.29 10.67 -3.67
C THR A 92 4.84 10.31 -3.33
N TYR A 93 4.50 10.34 -2.05
CA TYR A 93 3.10 10.16 -1.66
C TYR A 93 2.69 11.11 -0.54
N GLN A 94 1.41 11.45 -0.54
CA GLN A 94 0.77 12.25 0.50
C GLN A 94 -0.51 11.55 0.95
N SER A 95 -0.83 11.69 2.23
CA SER A 95 -2.05 11.16 2.84
C SER A 95 -2.89 12.33 3.35
N PHE A 96 -4.17 12.35 3.01
CA PHE A 96 -5.12 13.39 3.39
C PHE A 96 -6.34 12.77 4.07
N ASP A 97 -6.69 13.22 5.27
CA ASP A 97 -7.89 12.77 5.95
C ASP A 97 -9.15 13.41 5.35
N VAL A 98 -10.20 12.61 5.20
CA VAL A 98 -11.50 13.09 4.71
C VAL A 98 -12.36 13.54 5.89
N ARG A 99 -12.52 14.86 6.05
CA ARG A 99 -13.23 15.45 7.20
C ARG A 99 -14.67 14.93 7.38
N ALA A 100 -15.39 14.72 6.28
CA ALA A 100 -16.77 14.24 6.30
C ALA A 100 -16.89 12.72 6.55
N ALA A 101 -15.79 11.98 6.55
CA ALA A 101 -15.75 10.54 6.72
C ALA A 101 -14.53 10.14 7.57
N PRO A 102 -14.59 10.28 8.91
CA PRO A 102 -13.51 9.90 9.80
C PRO A 102 -13.01 8.47 9.56
N GLY A 103 -11.69 8.31 9.47
CA GLY A 103 -11.03 7.03 9.14
C GLY A 103 -10.87 6.77 7.63
N GLN A 104 -11.48 7.59 6.75
CA GLN A 104 -11.22 7.55 5.32
C GLN A 104 -10.09 8.53 4.95
N GLN A 105 -9.16 8.05 4.11
CA GLN A 105 -8.02 8.84 3.62
C GLN A 105 -7.93 8.80 2.10
N LEU A 106 -7.51 9.93 1.51
CA LEU A 106 -7.03 10.00 0.13
C LEU A 106 -5.51 9.88 0.12
N ILE A 107 -4.99 8.91 -0.61
CA ILE A 107 -3.56 8.75 -0.84
C ILE A 107 -3.24 9.16 -2.27
N VAL A 108 -2.40 10.18 -2.43
CA VAL A 108 -1.96 10.66 -3.75
C VAL A 108 -0.52 10.21 -3.96
N TYR A 109 -0.27 9.47 -5.05
CA TYR A 109 1.07 9.13 -5.51
C TYR A 109 1.45 10.01 -6.69
N GLN A 110 2.60 10.67 -6.61
CA GLN A 110 3.04 11.62 -7.63
C GLN A 110 4.45 11.28 -8.14
N PRO A 111 4.63 11.10 -9.47
CA PRO A 111 5.96 11.04 -10.05
C PRO A 111 6.57 12.45 -10.14
N ALA A 112 7.90 12.55 -10.12
CA ALA A 112 8.56 13.81 -10.48
C ALA A 112 8.19 14.22 -11.93
N PRO A 113 7.87 15.49 -12.22
CA PRO A 113 7.57 15.94 -13.57
C PRO A 113 8.70 15.60 -14.56
N GLY A 114 8.33 15.12 -15.76
CA GLY A 114 9.31 14.73 -16.79
C GLY A 114 10.14 13.48 -16.47
N SER A 115 9.90 12.80 -15.34
CA SER A 115 10.64 11.59 -14.96
C SER A 115 10.29 10.38 -15.83
N PRO A 116 11.15 9.33 -15.81
CA PRO A 116 10.80 8.03 -16.38
C PRO A 116 9.49 7.46 -15.81
N THR A 117 9.26 7.59 -14.50
CA THR A 117 8.01 7.19 -13.84
C THR A 117 6.80 7.90 -14.46
N ALA A 118 6.87 9.22 -14.67
CA ALA A 118 5.78 9.97 -15.26
C ALA A 118 5.41 9.44 -16.66
N ARG A 119 6.43 9.21 -17.51
CA ARG A 119 6.21 8.62 -18.85
C ARG A 119 5.65 7.19 -18.78
N ALA A 120 6.11 6.38 -17.83
CA ALA A 120 5.62 5.02 -17.64
C ALA A 120 4.15 5.00 -17.23
N LEU A 121 3.74 5.88 -16.31
CA LEU A 121 2.34 6.02 -15.90
C LEU A 121 1.44 6.52 -17.04
N THR A 122 1.91 7.48 -17.85
CA THR A 122 1.15 7.93 -19.04
C THR A 122 0.90 6.78 -20.02
N ARG A 123 1.92 5.94 -20.29
CA ARG A 123 1.75 4.76 -21.15
C ARG A 123 0.80 3.73 -20.54
N LEU A 124 0.89 3.51 -19.23
CA LEU A 124 0.01 2.59 -18.51
C LEU A 124 -1.45 3.04 -18.60
N ALA A 125 -1.74 4.32 -18.44
CA ALA A 125 -3.08 4.88 -18.57
C ALA A 125 -3.65 4.67 -19.99
N ALA A 126 -2.88 5.01 -21.03
CA ALA A 126 -3.31 4.82 -22.41
C ALA A 126 -3.57 3.34 -22.78
N ALA A 127 -2.81 2.41 -22.20
CA ALA A 127 -3.03 0.97 -22.38
C ALA A 127 -4.33 0.48 -21.70
N ALA A 128 -4.72 1.07 -20.58
CA ALA A 128 -5.97 0.74 -19.90
C ALA A 128 -7.20 1.23 -20.68
N ASP A 129 -7.14 2.46 -21.20
CA ASP A 129 -8.23 3.06 -21.99
C ASP A 129 -8.49 2.26 -23.29
N SER A 130 -7.43 1.75 -23.92
CA SER A 130 -7.53 0.91 -25.12
C SER A 130 -8.06 -0.50 -24.84
N HIS A 131 -7.96 -1.00 -23.61
CA HIS A 131 -8.62 -2.25 -23.18
C HIS A 131 -10.09 -2.05 -22.84
N GLY A 132 -10.49 -0.87 -22.33
CA GLY A 132 -11.89 -0.53 -22.06
C GLY A 132 -12.72 -0.28 -23.32
N ALA A 133 -12.09 0.18 -24.41
CA ALA A 133 -12.76 0.43 -25.70
C ALA A 133 -12.99 -0.83 -26.56
N ARG A 134 -12.53 -2.01 -26.12
CA ARG A 134 -12.67 -3.29 -26.83
C ARG A 134 -13.57 -4.31 -26.10
N GLY A 135 -14.24 -3.89 -25.03
CA GLY A 135 -15.13 -4.72 -24.21
C GLY A 135 -16.60 -4.33 -24.35
#